data_AF-A0A7L2DPA9-F1
#
_entry.id   AF-A0A7L2DPA9-F1
#
_cell.length_a   1.000
_cell.length_b   1.000
_cell.length_c   1.000
_cell.angle_alpha   90.00
_cell.angle_beta   90.00
_cell.angle_gamma   90.00
#
_symmetry.space_group_name_H-M   'P 1'
#
loop_
_entity.id
_entity.type
_entity.pdbx_description
1 polymer ?
#
loop_
_entity_poly.entity_id
_entity_poly.type
_entity_poly.pdbx_seq_one_letter_code
_entity_poly.pdbx_strand_id
1 'polypeptide(L)' 'IPIFPPRFHINLRAGPGGDILLHLNPRLNEGGVVVRNALLGGSWGPEERELSCCSPFQHGRYFDV' A
#
# COMPACT_ATOMS: atom_id res chain seq x y z
N ILE A 1 2.46 -22.15 -6.31
CA ILE A 1 2.90 -21.04 -5.43
C ILE A 1 3.31 -19.89 -6.35
N PRO A 2 2.76 -18.67 -6.21
CA PRO A 2 3.18 -17.56 -7.08
C PRO A 2 4.66 -17.27 -6.84
N ILE A 3 5.39 -17.11 -7.94
CA ILE A 3 6.86 -16.93 -7.96
C ILE A 3 7.25 -15.59 -7.34
N PHE A 4 6.31 -14.63 -7.32
CA PHE A 4 6.48 -13.32 -6.72
C PHE A 4 5.28 -12.93 -5.85
N PRO A 5 5.49 -12.15 -4.77
CA PRO A 5 4.41 -11.69 -3.92
C PRO A 5 3.49 -10.72 -4.69
N PRO A 6 2.16 -10.93 -4.69
CA PRO A 6 1.23 -10.11 -5.48
C PRO A 6 1.04 -8.69 -4.93
N ARG A 7 1.34 -8.47 -3.64
CA ARG A 7 1.19 -7.20 -2.93
C ARG A 7 2.01 -7.20 -1.64
N PHE A 8 2.26 -6.01 -1.11
CA PHE A 8 2.71 -5.81 0.27
C PHE A 8 2.07 -4.55 0.84
N HIS A 9 2.28 -4.26 2.12
CA HIS A 9 1.83 -3.00 2.71
C HIS A 9 2.78 -2.45 3.76
N ILE A 10 2.80 -1.13 3.89
CA ILE A 10 3.51 -0.38 4.92
C ILE A 10 2.45 0.42 5.69
N ASN A 11 2.46 0.30 7.01
CA ASN A 11 1.50 0.99 7.88
C ASN A 11 2.22 1.92 8.84
N LEU A 12 1.82 3.20 8.88
CA LEU A 12 2.11 4.09 10.00
C LEU A 12 0.91 4.07 10.95
N ARG A 13 1.13 3.62 12.19
CA ARG A 13 0.06 3.38 13.16
C ARG A 13 0.07 4.41 14.29
N ALA A 14 -1.12 4.83 14.71
CA ALA A 14 -1.28 5.70 15.87
C ALA A 14 -1.40 4.87 17.15
N GLY A 15 -0.25 4.54 17.73
CA GLY A 15 -0.17 3.92 19.06
C GLY A 15 -0.97 2.60 19.20
N PRO A 16 -1.37 2.24 20.43
CA PRO A 16 -2.03 0.96 20.70
C PRO A 16 -3.49 0.88 20.22
N GLY A 17 -4.09 2.00 19.79
CA GLY A 17 -5.50 2.08 19.38
C GLY A 17 -5.82 1.38 18.05
N GLY A 18 -4.81 0.92 17.31
CA GLY A 18 -4.99 0.14 16.09
C GLY A 18 -5.28 0.97 14.84
N ASP A 19 -5.47 2.28 14.97
CA ASP A 19 -5.61 3.20 13.85
C ASP A 19 -4.35 3.19 12.96
N ILE A 20 -4.57 3.17 11.65
CA ILE A 20 -3.52 3.29 10.63
C ILE A 20 -3.69 4.65 9.99
N LEU A 21 -2.81 5.60 10.34
CA LEU A 21 -2.81 6.96 9.79
C LEU A 21 -2.40 6.96 8.32
N LEU A 22 -1.53 6.03 7.92
CA LEU A 22 -1.15 5.81 6.54
C LEU A 22 -1.02 4.32 6.26
N HIS A 23 -1.87 3.82 5.39
CA HIS A 23 -1.77 2.51 4.78
C HIS A 23 -1.29 2.67 3.35
N LEU A 24 -0.06 2.28 3.07
CA LEU A 24 0.49 2.19 1.72
C LEU A 24 0.42 0.73 1.27
N ASN A 25 -0.34 0.45 0.20
CA ASN A 25 -0.55 -0.91 -0.29
C ASN A 25 -0.28 -1.02 -1.81
N PRO A 26 0.98 -1.27 -2.19
CA PRO A 26 1.32 -1.63 -3.57
C PRO A 26 0.73 -3.00 -3.94
N ARG A 27 -0.05 -3.03 -5.03
CA ARG A 27 -0.70 -4.22 -5.58
C ARG A 27 -0.12 -4.51 -6.97
N LEU A 28 0.95 -5.31 -7.01
CA LEU A 28 1.68 -5.62 -8.24
C LEU A 28 0.85 -6.48 -9.20
N ASN A 29 -0.12 -7.22 -8.69
CA ASN A 29 -1.07 -8.01 -9.47
C ASN A 29 -2.20 -7.18 -10.11
N GLU A 30 -2.34 -5.90 -9.76
CA GLU A 30 -3.39 -4.98 -10.24
C GLU A 30 -2.77 -3.88 -11.12
N GLY A 31 -1.86 -4.25 -12.03
CA GLY A 31 -1.18 -3.29 -12.92
C GLY A 31 -0.19 -2.37 -12.21
N GLY A 32 0.26 -2.74 -11.01
CA GLY A 32 1.20 -1.93 -10.22
C GLY A 32 0.54 -0.77 -9.46
N VAL A 33 -0.79 -0.75 -9.30
CA VAL A 33 -1.46 0.30 -8.53
C VAL A 33 -0.91 0.37 -7.10
N VAL A 34 -0.75 1.60 -6.60
CA VAL A 34 -0.41 1.88 -5.21
C VAL A 34 -1.64 2.49 -4.55
N VAL A 35 -2.25 1.74 -3.65
CA VAL A 35 -3.38 2.24 -2.86
C VAL A 35 -2.84 2.94 -1.63
N ARG A 36 -3.29 4.17 -1.38
CA ARG A 36 -3.13 4.84 -0.09
C ARG A 36 -4.49 4.99 0.58
N ASN A 37 -4.53 4.81 1.90
CA ASN A 37 -5.74 5.00 2.69
C ASN A 37 -5.38 5.25 4.16
N ALA A 38 -6.38 5.57 4.98
CA ALA A 38 -6.31 5.55 6.43
C ALA A 38 -7.39 4.61 7.00
N LEU A 39 -7.04 3.92 8.09
CA LEU A 39 -7.97 3.15 8.91
C LEU A 39 -8.17 3.91 10.22
N LEU A 40 -9.33 4.55 10.39
CA LEU A 40 -9.64 5.36 11.56
C LEU A 40 -10.90 4.81 12.23
N GLY A 41 -10.84 4.56 13.54
CA GLY A 41 -11.97 3.99 14.28
C GLY A 41 -12.42 2.63 13.73
N GLY A 42 -11.49 1.85 13.17
CA GLY A 42 -11.75 0.54 12.57
C GLY A 42 -12.40 0.57 11.17
N SER A 43 -12.55 1.74 10.55
CA SER A 43 -13.13 1.88 9.21
C SER A 43 -12.12 2.45 8.22
N TRP A 44 -12.08 1.89 7.00
CA TRP A 44 -11.28 2.41 5.91
C TRP A 44 -11.93 3.65 5.31
N GLY A 45 -11.11 4.66 5.00
CA GLY A 45 -11.54 5.81 4.21
C GLY A 45 -11.63 5.51 2.71
N PRO A 46 -11.84 6.54 1.87
CA PRO A 46 -11.74 6.41 0.42
C PRO A 46 -10.29 6.11 -0.01
N GLU A 47 -10.11 5.23 -0.99
CA GLU A 47 -8.78 4.89 -1.50
C GLU A 47 -8.24 5.98 -2.44
N GLU A 48 -6.98 6.37 -2.23
CA GLU A 48 -6.23 7.23 -3.15
C GLU A 48 -5.32 6.38 -4.04
N ARG A 49 -5.59 6.37 -5.36
CA ARG A 49 -4.89 5.52 -6.34
C ARG A 49 -4.07 6.27 -7.38
N GLU A 50 -4.19 7.59 -7.44
CA GLU A 50 -3.52 8.42 -8.45
C GLU A 50 -2.00 8.43 -8.28
N LEU A 51 -1.29 8.13 -9.37
CA LEU A 51 0.17 8.18 -9.45
C LEU A 51 0.56 9.14 -10.57
N SER A 52 1.65 9.88 -10.37
CA SER A 52 2.11 10.91 -11.32
C SER A 52 2.68 10.34 -12.63
N CYS A 53 3.18 9.11 -12.63
CA CYS A 53 3.75 8.49 -13.84
C CYS A 53 3.53 6.98 -13.86
N CYS A 54 4.13 6.26 -12.91
CA CYS A 54 4.07 4.81 -12.86
C CYS A 54 4.32 4.31 -11.42
N SER A 55 4.07 3.02 -11.21
CA SER A 55 4.39 2.38 -9.93
C SER A 55 5.89 2.34 -9.69
N PRO A 56 6.38 2.77 -8.51
CA PRO A 56 7.77 2.57 -8.14
C PRO A 56 8.07 1.10 -7.74
N PHE A 57 7.06 0.24 -7.64
CA PHE A 57 7.21 -1.14 -7.16
C PHE A 57 7.13 -2.15 -8.31
N GLN A 58 8.18 -2.95 -8.46
CA GLN A 58 8.28 -4.00 -9.47
C GLN A 58 8.83 -5.28 -8.87
N HIS A 59 8.38 -6.44 -9.37
CA HIS A 59 8.88 -7.72 -8.92
C HIS A 59 10.39 -7.83 -9.12
N GLY A 60 11.09 -8.29 -8.08
CA GLY A 60 12.54 -8.49 -8.11
C GLY A 60 13.39 -7.22 -8.19
N ARG A 61 12.78 -6.03 -8.08
CA ARG A 61 13.53 -4.76 -8.05
C ARG A 61 13.62 -4.20 -6.64
N TYR A 62 14.80 -3.66 -6.33
CA TYR A 62 15.02 -2.84 -5.14
C TYR A 62 14.22 -1.54 -5.24
N PHE A 63 13.75 -1.05 -4.10
CA PHE A 63 13.12 0.26 -3.96
C PHE A 63 13.60 0.91 -2.65
N ASP A 64 13.53 2.23 -2.60
CA ASP A 64 13.82 3.07 -1.42
C ASP A 64 12.69 4.07 -1.23
N VAL A 65 12.43 4.50 0.02
CA VAL A 65 11.27 5.33 0.40
C VAL A 65 11.70 6.52 1.24
#